data_AF-A0A851U9W4-F1
#
_entry.id   AF-A0A851U9W4-F1
#
_cell.length_a   1.000
_cell.length_b   1.000
_cell.length_c   1.000
_cell.angle_alpha   90.00
_cell.angle_beta   90.00
_cell.angle_gamma   90.00
#
_symmetry.space_group_name_H-M   'P 1'
#
loop_
_entity.id
_entity.type
_entity.pdbx_description
1 polymer ?
#
loop_
_entity_poly.entity_id
_entity_poly.type
_entity_poly.pdbx_seq_one_letter_code
_entity_poly.pdbx_strand_id
1 'polypeptide(L)'
;TKMQKYLLYNAVEPEELPTLRELSTMEIFKIWSGMSQQIYRQLLHKRAVEIGVGSFVVLPANASVAEGKVLPVERPMFILSKPLKMFYNLESDEDKIPDEMPVVQPDFEEIAAKIHFRHEIVEQCVQETLLCFAGALRDNKEVEFSFR
;
A
#
# COMPACT_ATOMS: atom_id res chain seq x y z
N THR A 1 3.94 -14.12 -10.04
CA THR A 1 3.77 -13.66 -8.64
C THR A 1 3.23 -12.24 -8.66
N LYS A 2 2.18 -11.90 -7.90
CA LYS A 2 1.36 -10.66 -8.04
C LYS A 2 2.16 -9.33 -8.08
N MET A 3 3.39 -9.28 -7.55
CA MET A 3 4.25 -8.08 -7.56
C MET A 3 4.95 -7.79 -8.90
N GLN A 4 5.16 -8.79 -9.78
CA GLN A 4 5.95 -8.60 -11.02
C GLN A 4 5.36 -7.54 -11.95
N LYS A 5 4.05 -7.33 -11.89
CA LYS A 5 3.34 -6.31 -12.67
C LYS A 5 3.71 -4.86 -12.33
N TYR A 6 4.42 -4.64 -11.22
CA TYR A 6 4.84 -3.31 -10.78
C TYR A 6 6.31 -3.01 -11.09
N LEU A 7 7.04 -3.93 -11.73
CA LEU A 7 8.42 -3.73 -12.17
C LEU A 7 8.40 -3.18 -13.61
N LEU A 8 8.38 -1.86 -13.73
CA LEU A 8 8.08 -1.16 -14.97
C LEU A 8 9.35 -0.71 -15.69
N TYR A 9 9.51 -1.19 -16.92
CA TYR A 9 10.56 -0.71 -17.83
C TYR A 9 10.13 0.54 -18.60
N ASN A 10 8.84 0.69 -18.88
CA ASN A 10 8.25 1.77 -19.67
C ASN A 10 7.26 2.59 -18.84
N ALA A 11 6.96 3.81 -19.30
CA ALA A 11 5.87 4.64 -18.79
C ALA A 11 4.55 3.87 -18.71
N VAL A 12 3.75 4.20 -17.69
CA VAL A 12 2.38 3.69 -17.58
C VAL A 12 1.53 4.54 -18.51
N GLU A 13 0.97 3.91 -19.54
CA GLU A 13 0.15 4.60 -20.52
C GLU A 13 -1.33 4.67 -20.06
N PRO A 14 -2.10 5.68 -20.49
CA PRO A 14 -3.52 5.80 -20.12
C PRO A 14 -4.38 4.59 -20.52
N GLU A 15 -3.97 3.82 -21.52
CA GLU A 15 -4.65 2.59 -21.97
C GLU A 15 -4.48 1.44 -20.97
N GLU A 16 -3.46 1.50 -20.11
CA GLU A 16 -3.21 0.52 -19.03
C GLU A 16 -4.05 0.83 -17.77
N LEU A 17 -4.78 1.95 -17.77
CA LEU A 17 -5.57 2.45 -16.65
C LEU A 17 -7.07 2.61 -17.01
N PRO A 18 -7.73 1.60 -17.62
CA PRO A 18 -9.11 1.73 -18.08
C PRO A 18 -10.09 2.00 -16.93
N THR A 19 -9.90 1.37 -15.78
CA THR A 19 -10.82 1.50 -14.64
C THR A 19 -10.71 2.87 -14.00
N LEU A 20 -9.49 3.39 -13.81
CA LEU A 20 -9.28 4.73 -13.26
C LEU A 20 -9.81 5.83 -14.19
N ARG A 21 -9.85 5.59 -15.51
CA ARG A 21 -10.43 6.53 -16.47
C ARG A 21 -11.95 6.58 -16.42
N GLU A 22 -12.60 5.47 -16.07
CA GLU A 22 -14.06 5.38 -15.99
C GLU A 22 -14.61 5.85 -14.64
N LEU A 23 -13.83 5.66 -13.56
CA LEU A 23 -14.24 6.04 -12.22
C LEU A 23 -14.13 7.53 -11.98
N SER A 24 -15.15 8.09 -11.33
CA SER A 24 -15.04 9.44 -10.77
C SER A 24 -14.04 9.46 -9.61
N THR A 25 -13.47 10.64 -9.34
CA THR A 25 -12.58 10.85 -8.19
C THR A 25 -13.24 10.45 -6.86
N MET A 26 -14.56 10.66 -6.73
CA MET A 26 -15.31 10.26 -5.53
C MET A 26 -15.38 8.74 -5.37
N GLU A 27 -15.52 8.00 -6.46
CA GLU A 27 -15.55 6.53 -6.42
C GLU A 27 -14.16 5.97 -6.09
N ILE A 28 -13.10 6.53 -6.67
CA ILE A 28 -11.72 6.19 -6.33
C ILE A 28 -11.47 6.43 -4.83
N PHE A 29 -11.90 7.57 -4.28
CA PHE A 29 -11.79 7.85 -2.85
C PHE A 29 -12.58 6.86 -2.00
N LYS A 30 -13.79 6.50 -2.41
CA LYS A 30 -14.63 5.53 -1.70
C LYS A 30 -13.95 4.15 -1.64
N ILE A 31 -13.35 3.72 -2.74
CA ILE A 31 -12.58 2.46 -2.82
C ILE A 31 -11.38 2.49 -1.89
N TRP A 32 -10.56 3.54 -1.96
CA TRP A 32 -9.37 3.68 -1.11
C TRP A 32 -9.71 3.90 0.37
N SER A 33 -10.85 4.51 0.69
CA SER A 33 -11.37 4.57 2.05
C SER A 33 -11.74 3.17 2.58
N GLY A 34 -12.41 2.35 1.77
CA GLY A 34 -12.67 0.94 2.10
C GLY A 34 -11.39 0.13 2.32
N MET A 35 -10.41 0.30 1.44
CA MET A 35 -9.08 -0.33 1.55
C MET A 35 -8.35 0.10 2.82
N SER A 36 -8.31 1.40 3.12
CA SER A 36 -7.67 1.93 4.33
C SER A 36 -8.31 1.35 5.61
N GLN A 37 -9.64 1.28 5.68
CA GLN A 37 -10.34 0.68 6.82
C GLN A 37 -10.06 -0.82 6.95
N GLN A 38 -9.87 -1.54 5.85
CA GLN A 38 -9.50 -2.95 5.89
C GLN A 38 -8.05 -3.10 6.40
N ILE A 39 -7.10 -2.33 5.86
CA ILE A 39 -5.70 -2.32 6.32
C ILE A 39 -5.64 -2.01 7.81
N TYR A 40 -6.29 -0.94 8.24
CA TYR A 40 -6.32 -0.53 9.64
C TYR A 40 -6.80 -1.67 10.56
N ARG A 41 -7.88 -2.38 10.18
CA ARG A 41 -8.37 -3.54 10.94
C ARG A 41 -7.34 -4.68 10.98
N GLN A 42 -6.62 -4.95 9.89
CA GLN A 42 -5.58 -5.98 9.89
C GLN A 42 -4.40 -5.61 10.80
N LEU A 43 -3.98 -4.34 10.76
CA LEU A 43 -2.90 -3.81 11.61
C LEU A 43 -3.24 -3.90 13.10
N LEU A 44 -4.50 -3.64 13.49
CA LEU A 44 -4.98 -3.85 14.87
C LEU A 44 -4.85 -5.30 15.34
N HIS A 45 -4.98 -6.26 14.42
CA HIS A 45 -4.80 -7.70 14.70
C HIS A 45 -3.33 -8.16 14.56
N LYS A 46 -2.37 -7.23 14.49
CA LYS A 46 -0.93 -7.54 14.33
C LYS A 46 -0.63 -8.36 13.07
N ARG A 47 -1.38 -8.09 11.99
CA ARG A 47 -1.14 -8.68 10.67
C ARG A 47 -0.64 -7.61 9.71
N ALA A 48 0.45 -7.90 9.00
CA ALA A 48 0.92 -7.05 7.92
C ALA A 48 0.03 -7.24 6.69
N VAL A 49 -0.17 -6.19 5.90
CA VAL A 49 -1.00 -6.23 4.68
C VAL A 49 -0.15 -5.95 3.45
N GLU A 50 0.08 -6.98 2.64
CA GLU A 50 0.80 -6.86 1.37
C GLU A 50 -0.16 -6.43 0.25
N ILE A 51 0.03 -5.23 -0.28
CA ILE A 51 -0.82 -4.67 -1.34
C ILE A 51 -0.16 -4.76 -2.73
N GLY A 52 1.03 -5.36 -2.85
CA GLY A 52 1.71 -5.62 -4.11
C GLY A 52 2.95 -4.75 -4.35
N VAL A 53 2.90 -3.44 -4.11
CA VAL A 53 4.12 -2.60 -4.17
C VAL A 53 4.91 -2.63 -2.86
N GLY A 54 4.25 -3.02 -1.77
CA GLY A 54 4.84 -3.12 -0.45
C GLY A 54 3.82 -3.64 0.55
N SER A 55 4.13 -3.47 1.83
CA SER A 55 3.30 -3.93 2.93
C SER A 55 3.10 -2.84 3.98
N PHE A 56 1.87 -2.74 4.47
CA PHE A 56 1.59 -2.00 5.69
C PHE A 56 1.84 -2.88 6.90
N VAL A 57 2.50 -2.34 7.92
CA VAL A 57 2.84 -3.06 9.14
C VAL A 57 2.79 -2.12 10.34
N VAL A 58 2.58 -2.66 11.53
CA VAL A 58 2.80 -1.93 12.80
C VAL A 58 4.02 -2.54 13.48
N LEU A 59 5.09 -1.75 13.65
CA LEU A 59 6.28 -2.18 14.36
C LEU A 59 6.46 -1.42 15.68
N PRO A 60 7.06 -2.04 16.71
CA PRO A 60 7.52 -1.33 17.88
C PRO A 60 8.55 -0.26 17.51
N ALA A 61 8.39 0.93 18.06
CA ALA A 61 9.31 2.05 17.89
C ALA A 61 9.49 2.78 19.24
N ASN A 62 10.55 3.57 19.36
CA ASN A 62 10.78 4.40 20.54
C ASN A 62 10.53 5.87 20.18
N ALA A 63 9.53 6.48 20.82
CA ALA A 63 9.29 7.91 20.72
C ALA A 63 10.15 8.65 21.76
N SER A 64 10.92 9.65 21.31
CA SER A 64 11.64 10.55 22.21
C SER A 64 10.65 11.47 22.91
N VAL A 65 10.75 11.56 24.24
CA VAL A 65 9.97 12.45 25.09
C VAL A 65 10.91 13.45 25.77
N ALA A 66 10.37 14.56 26.25
CA ALA A 66 11.11 15.53 27.04
C ALA A 66 11.91 14.86 28.17
N GLU A 67 13.06 15.45 28.51
CA GLU A 67 14.01 14.94 29.52
C GLU A 67 14.73 13.64 29.13
N GLY A 68 14.81 13.31 27.83
CA GLY A 68 15.60 12.17 27.33
C GLY A 68 15.00 10.81 27.64
N LYS A 69 13.72 10.78 28.03
CA LYS A 69 12.96 9.54 28.25
C LYS A 69 12.47 9.00 26.90
N VAL A 70 12.51 7.69 26.73
CA VAL A 70 11.94 7.00 25.56
C VAL A 70 10.65 6.30 25.95
N LEU A 71 9.61 6.50 25.16
CA LEU A 71 8.33 5.79 25.29
C LEU A 71 8.26 4.72 24.20
N PRO A 72 8.06 3.44 24.55
CA PRO A 72 7.75 2.42 23.57
C PRO A 72 6.37 2.73 22.97
N VAL A 73 6.32 2.85 21.65
CA VAL A 73 5.12 3.10 20.87
C VAL A 73 5.01 2.06 19.76
N GLU A 74 3.83 1.97 19.17
CA GLU A 74 3.60 1.17 17.98
C GLU A 74 3.41 2.09 16.80
N ARG A 75 4.28 1.97 15.79
CA ARG A 75 4.27 2.86 14.64
C ARG A 75 3.75 2.10 13.40
N PRO A 76 2.67 2.57 12.76
CA PRO A 76 2.31 2.08 11.44
C PRO A 76 3.33 2.56 10.42
N MET A 77 3.82 1.64 9.60
CA MET A 77 4.83 1.90 8.57
C MET A 77 4.43 1.22 7.28
N PHE A 78 4.82 1.83 6.16
CA PHE A 78 4.75 1.21 4.85
C PHE A 78 6.15 0.78 4.42
N ILE A 79 6.37 -0.53 4.28
CA ILE A 79 7.64 -1.10 3.86
C ILE A 79 7.55 -1.42 2.37
N LEU A 80 8.33 -0.70 1.56
CA LEU A 80 8.41 -0.95 0.12
C LEU A 80 9.02 -2.34 -0.15
N SER A 81 8.49 -3.06 -1.13
CA SER A 81 8.95 -4.42 -1.43
C SER A 81 10.43 -4.44 -1.85
N LYS A 82 11.18 -5.44 -1.39
CA LYS A 82 12.60 -5.60 -1.76
C LYS A 82 12.82 -5.65 -3.28
N PRO A 83 12.00 -6.39 -4.08
CA PRO A 83 12.17 -6.40 -5.53
C PRO A 83 12.02 -5.03 -6.18
N LEU A 84 11.05 -4.21 -5.76
CA LEU A 84 10.88 -2.86 -6.29
C LEU A 84 12.05 -1.95 -5.91
N LYS A 85 12.52 -2.04 -4.65
CA LYS A 85 13.69 -1.29 -4.19
C LYS A 85 14.93 -1.59 -5.03
N MET A 86 15.21 -2.88 -5.24
CA MET A 86 16.36 -3.31 -6.04
C MET A 86 16.22 -2.91 -7.51
N PHE A 87 15.03 -3.07 -8.09
CA PHE A 87 14.79 -2.80 -9.50
C PHE A 87 14.87 -1.31 -9.85
N TYR A 88 14.34 -0.45 -8.98
CA TYR A 88 14.40 1.01 -9.16
C TYR A 88 15.60 1.68 -8.49
N ASN A 89 16.53 0.90 -7.90
CA ASN A 89 17.72 1.39 -7.20
C ASN A 89 17.39 2.44 -6.11
N LEU A 90 16.36 2.16 -5.30
CA LEU A 90 15.88 3.05 -4.25
C LEU A 90 16.60 2.77 -2.93
N GLU A 91 17.08 3.82 -2.28
CA GLU A 91 17.61 3.75 -0.91
C GLU A 91 16.46 3.80 0.10
N SER A 92 16.44 2.87 1.08
CA SER A 92 15.49 2.90 2.19
C SER A 92 16.12 2.31 3.45
N ASP A 93 15.60 2.68 4.60
CA ASP A 93 15.92 2.02 5.86
C ASP A 93 15.62 0.51 5.79
N GLU A 94 16.39 -0.27 6.55
CA GLU A 94 16.36 -1.74 6.63
C GLU A 94 15.16 -2.27 7.44
N ASP A 95 14.06 -1.51 7.53
CA ASP A 95 12.85 -1.96 8.20
C ASP A 95 12.34 -3.24 7.52
N LYS A 96 12.25 -4.30 8.31
CA LYS A 96 11.80 -5.63 7.88
C LYS A 96 10.60 -6.02 8.71
N ILE A 97 9.64 -6.65 8.04
CA ILE A 97 8.52 -7.32 8.70
C ILE A 97 9.12 -8.51 9.47
N PRO A 98 8.87 -8.66 10.78
CA PRO A 98 9.32 -9.81 11.54
C PRO A 98 8.79 -11.12 10.94
N ASP A 99 9.62 -12.16 10.88
CA ASP A 99 9.26 -13.44 10.24
C ASP A 99 8.05 -14.13 10.88
N GLU A 100 7.80 -13.87 12.16
CA GLU A 100 6.66 -14.39 12.92
C GLU A 100 5.34 -13.66 12.63
N MET A 101 5.39 -12.47 12.02
CA MET A 101 4.20 -11.66 11.78
C MET A 101 3.43 -12.20 10.56
N PRO A 102 2.13 -12.54 10.72
CA PRO A 102 1.33 -12.97 9.59
C PRO A 102 1.19 -11.86 8.55
N VAL A 103 1.52 -12.18 7.30
CA VAL A 103 1.30 -11.30 6.14
C VAL A 103 0.04 -11.76 5.41
N VAL A 104 -0.92 -10.87 5.24
CA VAL A 104 -2.19 -11.11 4.55
C VAL A 104 -2.32 -10.22 3.32
N GLN A 105 -3.16 -10.62 2.37
CA GLN A 105 -3.56 -9.77 1.25
C GLN A 105 -4.87 -9.04 1.57
N PRO A 106 -5.15 -7.92 0.88
CA PRO A 106 -6.47 -7.31 0.85
C PRO A 106 -7.58 -8.32 0.55
N ASP A 107 -8.63 -8.28 1.36
CA ASP A 107 -9.88 -8.98 1.05
C ASP A 107 -10.77 -8.05 0.22
N PHE A 108 -10.62 -8.12 -1.10
CA PHE A 108 -11.36 -7.26 -2.02
C PHE A 108 -12.86 -7.59 -2.05
N GLU A 109 -13.26 -8.82 -1.72
CA GLU A 109 -14.65 -9.22 -1.62
C GLU A 109 -15.31 -8.55 -0.40
N GLU A 110 -14.64 -8.59 0.75
CA GLU A 110 -15.09 -7.88 1.96
C GLU A 110 -15.20 -6.37 1.72
N ILE A 111 -14.19 -5.78 1.07
CA ILE A 111 -14.18 -4.34 0.76
C ILE A 111 -15.36 -4.01 -0.15
N ALA A 112 -15.50 -4.72 -1.27
CA ALA A 112 -16.55 -4.50 -2.27
C ALA A 112 -17.96 -4.60 -1.67
N ALA A 113 -18.20 -5.62 -0.84
CA ALA A 113 -19.46 -5.78 -0.12
C ALA A 113 -19.75 -4.58 0.80
N LYS A 114 -18.74 -4.11 1.54
CA LYS A 114 -18.88 -3.00 2.49
C LYS A 114 -19.17 -1.66 1.82
N ILE A 115 -18.54 -1.38 0.68
CA ILE A 115 -18.71 -0.11 -0.03
C ILE A 115 -19.81 -0.15 -1.10
N HIS A 116 -20.50 -1.29 -1.25
CA HIS A 116 -21.51 -1.54 -2.29
C HIS A 116 -20.98 -1.26 -3.70
N PHE A 117 -19.83 -1.85 -4.02
CA PHE A 117 -19.18 -1.75 -5.32
C PHE A 117 -18.94 -3.14 -5.90
N ARG A 118 -18.75 -3.24 -7.22
CA ARG A 118 -18.37 -4.51 -7.86
C ARG A 118 -16.94 -4.89 -7.46
N HIS A 119 -16.74 -6.15 -7.07
CA HIS A 119 -15.43 -6.69 -6.69
C HIS A 119 -14.38 -6.43 -7.77
N GLU A 120 -14.69 -6.76 -9.03
CA GLU A 120 -13.74 -6.55 -10.14
C GLU A 120 -13.22 -5.11 -10.21
N ILE A 121 -14.12 -4.12 -10.04
CA ILE A 121 -13.76 -2.71 -10.12
C ILE A 121 -12.95 -2.26 -8.90
N VAL A 122 -13.26 -2.77 -7.70
CA VAL A 122 -12.47 -2.49 -6.49
C VAL A 122 -11.04 -2.98 -6.66
N GLU A 123 -10.88 -4.24 -7.09
CA GLU A 123 -9.57 -4.82 -7.32
C GLU A 123 -8.82 -4.05 -8.41
N GLN A 124 -9.43 -3.84 -9.58
CA GLN A 124 -8.78 -3.15 -10.70
C GLN A 124 -8.40 -1.70 -10.35
N CYS A 125 -9.28 -0.94 -9.70
CA CYS A 125 -8.98 0.42 -9.24
C CYS A 125 -7.74 0.46 -8.34
N VAL A 126 -7.63 -0.46 -7.37
CA VAL A 126 -6.46 -0.56 -6.48
C VAL A 126 -5.23 -0.94 -7.28
N GLN A 127 -5.34 -1.94 -8.15
CA GLN A 127 -4.20 -2.42 -8.94
C GLN A 127 -3.65 -1.35 -9.89
N GLU A 128 -4.51 -0.62 -10.59
CA GLU A 128 -4.16 0.48 -11.50
C GLU A 128 -3.57 1.67 -10.72
N THR A 129 -4.12 2.01 -9.55
CA THR A 129 -3.54 3.07 -8.71
C THR A 129 -2.11 2.70 -8.28
N LEU A 130 -1.87 1.43 -7.95
CA LEU A 130 -0.53 0.95 -7.60
C LEU A 130 0.42 0.88 -8.80
N LEU A 131 -0.12 0.74 -10.01
CA LEU A 131 0.65 0.87 -11.25
C LEU A 131 1.14 2.32 -11.40
N CYS A 132 0.26 3.31 -11.18
CA CYS A 132 0.66 4.72 -11.14
C CYS A 132 1.73 4.99 -10.08
N PHE A 133 1.58 4.42 -8.88
CA PHE A 133 2.58 4.53 -7.81
C PHE A 133 3.94 3.97 -8.25
N ALA A 134 3.96 2.77 -8.84
CA ALA A 134 5.19 2.17 -9.36
C ALA A 134 5.82 3.01 -10.49
N GLY A 135 5.01 3.61 -11.36
CA GLY A 135 5.49 4.52 -12.41
C GLY A 135 6.15 5.77 -11.84
N ALA A 136 5.58 6.33 -10.77
CA ALA A 136 6.18 7.47 -10.07
C ALA A 136 7.49 7.10 -9.36
N LEU A 137 7.59 5.90 -8.76
CA LEU A 137 8.85 5.39 -8.21
C LEU A 137 9.93 5.23 -9.28
N ARG A 138 9.60 4.68 -10.45
CA ARG A 138 10.54 4.57 -11.58
C ARG A 138 11.10 5.93 -11.98
N ASP A 139 10.25 6.95 -12.01
CA ASP A 139 10.63 8.33 -12.35
C ASP A 139 11.34 9.07 -11.21
N ASN A 140 11.65 8.38 -10.10
CA ASN A 140 12.25 8.94 -8.88
C ASN A 140 11.48 10.16 -8.34
N LYS A 141 10.13 10.12 -8.44
CA LYS A 141 9.24 11.13 -7.89
C LYS A 141 8.91 10.81 -6.44
N GLU A 142 8.74 11.85 -5.63
CA GLU A 142 8.20 11.71 -4.27
C GLU A 142 6.73 11.32 -4.34
N VAL A 143 6.34 10.29 -3.58
CA VAL A 143 4.96 9.79 -3.54
C VAL A 143 4.54 9.53 -2.12
N GLU A 144 3.35 9.99 -1.76
CA GLU A 144 2.76 9.80 -0.43
C GLU A 144 1.45 9.02 -0.54
N PHE A 145 1.23 8.09 0.40
CA PHE A 145 -0.09 7.53 0.67
C PHE A 145 -0.77 8.33 1.78
N SER A 146 -1.50 9.38 1.42
CA SER A 146 -2.29 10.15 2.38
C SER A 146 -3.67 9.51 2.55
N PHE A 147 -3.90 8.84 3.67
CA PHE A 147 -5.22 8.37 4.07
C PHE A 147 -5.83 9.36 5.07
N ARG A 148 -7.13 9.65 4.90
CA ARG A 148 -7.92 10.44 5.88
C ARG A 148 -8.74 9.51 6.77
#